data_AF-A0A938N2X0-F1
#
_entry.id   AF-A0A938N2X0-F1
#
_cell.length_a   1.000
_cell.length_b   1.000
_cell.length_c   1.000
_cell.angle_alpha   90.00
_cell.angle_beta   90.00
_cell.angle_gamma   90.00
#
_symmetry.space_group_name_H-M   'P 1'
#
loop_
_entity.id
_entity.type
_entity.pdbx_description
1 polymer ?
#
loop_
_entity_poly.entity_id
_entity_poly.type
_entity_poly.pdbx_seq_one_letter_code
_entity_poly.pdbx_strand_id
1 'polypeptide(L)'
;MKAIVFAVLAGLCWGIGELFTKAVLGSGKVGPMTVLLVRTALALPPALLAYVVAYHVLKTEPQAWWRADAAVLAKLALGSALLAGFGGVFFFYLGLSHGAVSTVKPIAFTVGPAVAVVLAFLVLKEEVAPLKALGVVMVLGGVVLIAGVGGGHAPAAR
;
A
#
# COMPACT_ATOMS: atom_id res chain seq x y z
N MET A 1 -5.40 -4.54 20.52
CA MET A 1 -5.84 -3.13 20.47
C MET A 1 -4.85 -2.21 19.75
N LYS A 2 -3.55 -2.19 20.10
CA LYS A 2 -2.52 -1.36 19.42
C LYS A 2 -2.45 -1.55 17.89
N ALA A 3 -2.49 -2.80 17.40
CA ALA A 3 -2.45 -3.10 15.97
C ALA A 3 -3.60 -2.46 15.17
N ILE A 4 -4.82 -2.46 15.74
CA ILE A 4 -6.00 -1.85 15.10
C ILE A 4 -5.82 -0.33 14.99
N VAL A 5 -5.30 0.32 16.04
CA VAL A 5 -5.03 1.76 16.03
C VAL A 5 -4.03 2.11 14.93
N PHE A 6 -2.91 1.38 14.83
CA PHE A 6 -1.92 1.63 13.76
C PHE A 6 -2.48 1.35 12.37
N ALA A 7 -3.32 0.33 12.20
CA ALA A 7 -3.98 0.06 10.92
C ALA A 7 -4.93 1.19 10.51
N VAL A 8 -5.70 1.74 11.46
CA VAL A 8 -6.58 2.89 11.22
C VAL A 8 -5.76 4.12 10.84
N LEU A 9 -4.70 4.44 11.59
CA LEU A 9 -3.82 5.57 11.27
C LEU A 9 -3.16 5.42 9.89
N ALA A 10 -2.67 4.22 9.57
CA ALA A 10 -2.13 3.92 8.24
C ALA A 10 -3.18 4.13 7.14
N GLY A 11 -4.41 3.65 7.37
CA GLY A 11 -5.55 3.85 6.46
C GLY A 11 -5.88 5.34 6.25
N LEU A 12 -5.85 6.15 7.31
CA LEU A 12 -6.07 7.60 7.24
C LEU A 12 -4.96 8.30 6.46
N CYS A 13 -3.68 7.97 6.71
CA CYS A 13 -2.54 8.54 5.98
C CYS A 13 -2.63 8.24 4.48
N TRP A 14 -2.91 6.99 4.10
CA TRP A 14 -3.15 6.62 2.70
C TRP A 14 -4.46 7.22 2.17
N GLY A 15 -5.49 7.39 3.01
CA GLY A 15 -6.73 8.10 2.72
C GLY A 15 -6.47 9.49 2.18
N ILE A 16 -5.93 10.33 3.06
CA ILE A 16 -5.69 11.75 2.89
C ILE A 16 -4.58 12.00 1.87
N GLY A 17 -3.47 11.27 1.94
CA GLY A 17 -2.33 11.44 1.03
C GLY A 17 -2.71 11.28 -0.44
N GLU A 18 -3.55 10.29 -0.75
CA GLU A 18 -3.93 10.01 -2.15
C GLU A 18 -4.92 11.01 -2.75
N LEU A 19 -5.62 11.77 -1.91
CA LEU A 19 -6.38 12.94 -2.38
C LEU A 19 -5.42 13.97 -3.00
N PHE A 20 -4.32 14.28 -2.30
CA PHE A 20 -3.30 15.20 -2.81
C PHE A 20 -2.59 14.63 -4.04
N THR A 21 -2.23 13.34 -4.03
CA THR A 21 -1.64 12.69 -5.21
C THR A 21 -2.51 12.84 -6.45
N LYS A 22 -3.82 12.57 -6.33
CA LYS A 22 -4.72 12.71 -7.47
C LYS A 22 -4.87 14.15 -7.92
N ALA A 23 -4.92 15.11 -7.00
CA ALA A 23 -4.98 16.53 -7.34
C ALA A 23 -3.74 16.97 -8.14
N VAL A 24 -2.56 16.50 -7.73
CA VAL A 24 -1.30 16.76 -8.43
C VAL A 24 -1.29 16.12 -9.83
N LEU A 25 -1.70 14.86 -9.95
CA LEU A 25 -1.81 14.17 -11.25
C LEU A 25 -2.84 14.82 -12.18
N GLY A 26 -3.98 15.24 -11.63
CA GLY A 26 -5.06 15.90 -12.37
C GLY A 26 -4.68 17.30 -12.86
N SER A 27 -3.63 17.92 -12.31
CA SER A 27 -3.14 19.23 -12.78
C SER A 27 -2.46 19.17 -14.15
N GLY A 28 -2.08 17.97 -14.64
CA GLY A 28 -1.32 17.77 -15.87
C GLY A 28 0.15 18.23 -15.81
N LYS A 29 0.58 18.89 -14.73
CA LYS A 29 1.95 19.44 -14.58
C LYS A 29 2.96 18.43 -14.04
N VAL A 30 2.47 17.35 -13.42
CA VAL A 30 3.32 16.34 -12.75
C VAL A 30 2.85 14.96 -13.18
N GLY A 31 3.76 14.17 -13.75
CA GLY A 31 3.49 12.79 -14.14
C GLY A 31 3.57 11.79 -12.97
N PRO A 32 2.99 10.59 -13.10
CA PRO A 32 2.98 9.57 -12.05
C PRO A 32 4.37 9.13 -11.59
N MET A 33 5.35 9.11 -12.51
CA MET A 33 6.73 8.75 -12.17
C MET A 33 7.41 9.83 -11.34
N THR A 34 7.12 11.11 -11.60
CA THR A 34 7.60 12.23 -10.79
C THR A 34 7.02 12.17 -9.38
N VAL A 35 5.72 11.87 -9.24
CA VAL A 35 5.08 11.68 -7.93
C VAL A 35 5.76 10.54 -7.16
N LEU A 36 6.00 9.39 -7.81
CA LEU A 36 6.68 8.25 -7.19
C LEU A 36 8.10 8.60 -6.72
N LEU A 37 8.87 9.30 -7.55
CA LEU A 37 10.22 9.75 -7.21
C LEU A 37 10.20 10.69 -6.01
N VAL A 38 9.36 11.74 -6.04
CA VAL A 38 9.24 12.71 -4.95
C VAL A 38 8.77 12.04 -3.67
N ARG A 39 7.77 11.16 -3.73
CA ARG A 39 7.30 10.36 -2.58
C ARG A 39 8.45 9.57 -1.96
N THR A 40 9.23 8.87 -2.77
CA THR A 40 10.32 8.01 -2.28
C THR A 40 11.45 8.85 -1.68
N ALA A 41 11.83 9.94 -2.35
CA ALA A 41 12.86 10.85 -1.86
C ALA A 41 12.47 11.54 -0.55
N LEU A 42 11.21 11.98 -0.41
CA LEU A 42 10.73 12.65 0.80
C LEU A 42 10.38 11.67 1.94
N ALA A 43 10.06 10.42 1.64
CA ALA A 43 9.82 9.40 2.66
C ALA A 43 11.11 8.84 3.27
N LEU A 44 12.24 8.90 2.55
CA LEU A 44 13.50 8.35 3.02
C LEU A 44 14.03 9.04 4.30
N PRO A 45 14.12 10.39 4.39
CA PRO A 45 14.60 11.04 5.61
C PRO A 45 13.80 10.70 6.89
N PRO A 46 12.45 10.77 6.93
CA PRO A 46 11.71 10.39 8.13
C PRO A 46 11.81 8.88 8.42
N ALA A 47 11.92 8.02 7.40
CA ALA A 47 12.14 6.59 7.61
C ALA A 47 13.52 6.32 8.24
N LEU A 48 14.58 6.98 7.75
CA LEU A 48 15.92 6.89 8.33
C LEU A 48 15.94 7.41 9.77
N LEU A 49 15.30 8.55 10.03
CA LEU A 49 15.19 9.12 11.38
C LEU A 49 14.46 8.14 12.32
N ALA A 50 13.33 7.60 11.89
CA ALA A 50 12.57 6.64 12.68
C ALA A 50 13.42 5.39 13.01
N TYR A 51 14.16 4.87 12.03
CA TYR A 51 15.06 3.74 12.22
C TYR A 51 16.20 4.07 13.20
N VAL A 52 16.89 5.19 13.02
CA VAL A 52 17.99 5.62 13.91
C VAL A 52 17.50 5.78 15.34
N VAL A 53 16.32 6.40 15.54
CA VAL A 53 15.72 6.55 16.86
C VAL A 53 15.33 5.20 17.45
N ALA A 54 14.69 4.31 16.68
CA ALA A 54 14.30 2.98 17.14
C ALA A 54 15.49 2.10 17.51
N TYR A 55 16.58 2.18 16.74
CA TYR A 55 17.78 1.36 16.92
C TYR A 55 18.70 1.91 18.01
N HIS A 56 19.08 3.20 17.95
CA HIS A 56 20.10 3.78 18.83
C HIS A 56 19.55 4.42 20.10
N VAL A 57 18.38 5.06 20.04
CA VAL A 57 17.83 5.85 21.17
C VAL A 57 16.89 5.00 22.01
N LEU A 58 15.84 4.46 21.39
CA LEU A 58 14.80 3.70 22.08
C LEU A 58 15.16 2.21 22.25
N LYS A 59 16.09 1.70 21.43
CA LYS A 59 16.53 0.29 21.42
C LYS A 59 15.39 -0.71 21.30
N THR A 60 14.29 -0.32 20.63
CA THR A 60 13.13 -1.18 20.37
C THR A 60 13.38 -2.16 19.23
N GLU A 61 14.38 -1.88 18.38
CA GLU A 61 14.80 -2.75 17.28
C GLU A 61 16.30 -3.12 17.40
N PRO A 62 16.71 -3.96 18.37
CA PRO A 62 18.13 -4.31 18.55
C PRO A 62 18.70 -5.22 17.45
N GLN A 63 17.88 -5.70 16.52
CA GLN A 63 18.27 -6.67 15.50
C GLN A 63 19.18 -6.04 14.44
N ALA A 64 20.39 -6.61 14.27
CA ALA A 64 21.33 -6.22 13.22
C ALA A 64 20.95 -6.85 11.87
N TRP A 65 19.91 -6.33 11.22
CA TRP A 65 19.35 -6.88 9.99
C TRP A 65 20.39 -7.04 8.85
N TRP A 66 21.42 -6.18 8.81
CA TRP A 66 22.50 -6.27 7.82
C TRP A 66 23.41 -7.49 7.99
N ARG A 67 23.27 -8.24 9.10
CA ARG A 67 23.95 -9.52 9.34
C ARG A 67 23.03 -10.73 9.13
N ALA A 68 21.78 -10.51 8.72
CA ALA A 68 20.87 -11.60 8.43
C ALA A 68 21.37 -12.42 7.23
N ASP A 69 20.88 -13.66 7.12
CA ASP A 69 21.22 -14.52 5.99
C ASP A 69 20.70 -13.94 4.65
N ALA A 70 21.26 -14.45 3.55
CA ALA A 70 20.91 -13.99 2.21
C ALA A 70 19.42 -14.18 1.88
N ALA A 71 18.75 -15.20 2.43
CA ALA A 71 17.35 -15.46 2.17
C ALA A 71 16.43 -14.41 2.85
N VAL A 72 16.77 -13.99 4.06
CA VAL A 72 16.08 -12.92 4.79
C VAL A 72 16.30 -11.59 4.08
N LEU A 73 17.55 -11.27 3.70
CA LEU A 73 17.86 -10.05 2.95
C LEU A 73 17.16 -10.03 1.58
N ALA A 74 17.07 -11.17 0.89
CA ALA A 74 16.34 -11.29 -0.36
C ALA A 74 14.84 -11.04 -0.19
N LYS A 75 14.20 -11.58 0.86
CA LYS A 75 12.79 -11.31 1.16
C LYS A 75 12.55 -9.84 1.49
N LEU A 76 13.47 -9.22 2.24
CA LEU A 76 13.41 -7.79 2.56
C LEU A 76 13.51 -6.94 1.28
N ALA A 77 14.48 -7.22 0.42
CA ALA A 77 14.68 -6.49 -0.83
C ALA A 77 13.54 -6.73 -1.84
N LEU A 78 13.23 -7.99 -2.16
CA LEU A 78 12.23 -8.34 -3.16
C LEU A 78 10.81 -8.06 -2.68
N GLY A 79 10.45 -8.55 -1.50
CA GLY A 79 9.10 -8.42 -0.96
C GLY A 79 8.81 -7.00 -0.49
N SER A 80 9.59 -6.49 0.47
CA SER A 80 9.29 -5.21 1.11
C SER A 80 9.68 -4.02 0.24
N ALA A 81 10.91 -3.97 -0.29
CA ALA A 81 11.36 -2.79 -1.05
C ALA A 81 10.82 -2.77 -2.49
N LEU A 82 11.01 -3.85 -3.26
CA LEU A 82 10.69 -3.86 -4.69
C LEU A 82 9.21 -4.09 -4.98
N LEU A 83 8.58 -5.11 -4.40
CA LEU A 83 7.16 -5.40 -4.67
C LEU A 83 6.24 -4.44 -3.90
N ALA A 84 6.34 -4.39 -2.57
CA ALA A 84 5.44 -3.56 -1.76
C ALA A 84 5.80 -2.06 -1.81
N GLY A 85 7.08 -1.71 -1.71
CA GLY A 85 7.55 -0.33 -1.66
C GLY A 85 7.51 0.39 -3.01
N PHE A 86 8.00 -0.26 -4.07
CA PHE A 86 8.05 0.32 -5.41
C PHE A 86 6.89 -0.15 -6.30
N GLY A 87 6.77 -1.45 -6.57
CA GLY A 87 5.86 -2.00 -7.58
C GLY A 87 4.39 -1.69 -7.31
N GLY A 88 3.94 -1.90 -6.07
CA GLY A 88 2.58 -1.59 -5.66
C GLY A 88 2.24 -0.11 -5.86
N VAL A 89 3.14 0.80 -5.44
CA VAL A 89 2.96 2.24 -5.59
C VAL A 89 3.04 2.67 -7.07
N PHE A 90 3.98 2.10 -7.83
CA PHE A 90 4.16 2.35 -9.25
C PHE A 90 2.90 2.04 -10.05
N PHE A 91 2.36 0.82 -9.93
CA PHE A 91 1.15 0.43 -10.65
C PHE A 91 -0.08 1.19 -10.15
N PHE A 92 -0.13 1.50 -8.85
CA PHE A 92 -1.22 2.29 -8.30
C PHE A 92 -1.24 3.71 -8.88
N TYR A 93 -0.10 4.40 -8.96
CA TYR A 93 -0.02 5.76 -9.52
C TYR A 93 -0.24 5.80 -11.02
N LEU A 94 0.21 4.77 -11.73
CA LEU A 94 -0.14 4.60 -13.14
C LEU A 94 -1.66 4.39 -13.30
N GLY A 95 -2.29 3.60 -12.44
CA GLY A 95 -3.75 3.46 -12.42
C GLY A 95 -4.46 4.79 -12.14
N LEU A 96 -3.97 5.57 -11.16
CA LEU A 96 -4.53 6.88 -10.82
C LEU A 96 -4.37 7.92 -11.94
N SER A 97 -3.39 7.80 -12.83
CA SER A 97 -3.30 8.68 -13.99
C SER A 97 -4.33 8.36 -15.07
N HIS A 98 -4.92 7.16 -15.06
CA HIS A 98 -5.91 6.70 -16.06
C HIS A 98 -7.34 6.60 -15.53
N GLY A 99 -7.55 6.60 -14.22
CA GLY A 99 -8.87 6.37 -13.62
C GLY A 99 -9.18 7.27 -12.42
N ALA A 100 -10.44 7.23 -11.98
CA ALA A 100 -10.88 7.90 -10.77
C ALA A 100 -10.32 7.20 -9.51
N VAL A 101 -9.95 7.97 -8.49
CA VAL A 101 -9.47 7.43 -7.20
C VAL A 101 -10.52 6.52 -6.57
N SER A 102 -11.79 6.91 -6.69
CA SER A 102 -12.95 6.15 -6.18
C SER A 102 -13.08 4.75 -6.79
N THR A 103 -12.49 4.48 -7.95
CA THR A 103 -12.50 3.17 -8.60
C THR A 103 -11.18 2.43 -8.38
N VAL A 104 -10.05 3.08 -8.69
CA VAL A 104 -8.72 2.44 -8.66
C VAL A 104 -8.33 2.02 -7.24
N LYS A 105 -8.62 2.88 -6.24
CA LYS A 105 -8.17 2.64 -4.86
C LYS A 105 -8.89 1.47 -4.18
N PRO A 106 -10.24 1.36 -4.19
CA PRO A 106 -10.91 0.18 -3.66
C PRO A 106 -10.40 -1.12 -4.28
N ILE A 107 -10.17 -1.17 -5.60
CA ILE A 107 -9.62 -2.36 -6.26
C ILE A 107 -8.23 -2.68 -5.71
N ALA A 108 -7.28 -1.74 -5.80
CA ALA A 108 -5.91 -1.97 -5.38
C ALA A 108 -5.79 -2.34 -3.88
N PHE A 109 -6.59 -1.70 -3.02
CA PHE A 109 -6.51 -1.84 -1.56
C PHE A 109 -7.34 -3.00 -0.99
N THR A 110 -7.97 -3.80 -1.84
CA THR A 110 -8.71 -5.01 -1.40
C THR A 110 -8.19 -6.28 -2.04
N VAL A 111 -7.72 -6.22 -3.28
CA VAL A 111 -6.98 -7.31 -3.90
C VAL A 111 -5.73 -7.64 -3.09
N GLY A 112 -4.97 -6.63 -2.65
CA GLY A 112 -3.77 -6.82 -1.82
C GLY A 112 -4.05 -7.61 -0.53
N PRO A 113 -4.97 -7.17 0.35
CA PRO A 113 -5.36 -7.92 1.54
C PRO A 113 -5.91 -9.32 1.25
N ALA A 114 -6.72 -9.51 0.19
CA ALA A 114 -7.24 -10.82 -0.17
C ALA A 114 -6.12 -11.79 -0.56
N VAL A 115 -5.20 -11.35 -1.42
CA VAL A 115 -4.01 -12.13 -1.80
C VAL A 115 -3.14 -12.41 -0.57
N ALA A 116 -2.95 -11.43 0.31
CA ALA A 116 -2.17 -11.61 1.54
C ALA A 116 -2.79 -12.68 2.47
N VAL A 117 -4.11 -12.71 2.65
CA VAL A 117 -4.78 -13.76 3.45
C VAL A 117 -4.59 -15.14 2.82
N VAL A 118 -4.73 -15.25 1.50
CA VAL A 118 -4.52 -16.52 0.79
C VAL A 118 -3.06 -16.98 0.91
N LEU A 119 -2.09 -16.09 0.70
CA LEU A 119 -0.68 -16.42 0.84
C LEU A 119 -0.28 -16.69 2.30
N ALA A 120 -0.88 -16.01 3.27
CA ALA A 120 -0.66 -16.30 4.68
C ALA A 120 -1.13 -17.72 5.05
N PHE A 121 -2.28 -18.14 4.52
CA PHE A 121 -2.76 -19.51 4.66
C PHE A 121 -1.84 -20.53 3.96
N LEU A 122 -1.49 -20.29 2.70
CA LEU A 122 -0.76 -21.27 1.89
C LEU A 122 0.75 -21.35 2.20
N VAL A 123 1.39 -20.20 2.43
CA VAL A 123 2.85 -20.08 2.56
C VAL A 123 3.27 -19.98 4.01
N LEU A 124 2.59 -19.15 4.81
CA LEU A 124 2.90 -18.99 6.24
C LEU A 124 2.19 -20.06 7.10
N LYS A 125 1.26 -20.83 6.52
CA LYS A 125 0.48 -21.87 7.20
C LYS A 125 -0.33 -21.33 8.38
N GLU A 126 -0.80 -20.07 8.27
CA GLU A 126 -1.68 -19.49 9.28
C GLU A 126 -3.07 -20.13 9.24
N GLU A 127 -3.67 -20.40 10.40
CA GLU A 127 -5.07 -20.84 10.46
C GLU A 127 -6.01 -19.69 10.10
N VAL A 128 -6.77 -19.85 9.02
CA VAL A 128 -7.80 -18.88 8.63
C VAL A 128 -9.14 -19.33 9.18
N ALA A 129 -9.60 -18.63 10.22
CA ALA A 129 -10.94 -18.84 10.76
C ALA A 129 -12.02 -18.63 9.65
N PRO A 130 -13.06 -19.47 9.57
CA PRO A 130 -14.10 -19.36 8.54
C PRO A 130 -14.75 -17.97 8.45
N LEU A 131 -14.94 -17.30 9.59
CA LEU A 131 -15.45 -15.93 9.64
C LEU A 131 -14.51 -14.91 8.98
N LYS A 132 -13.19 -15.12 9.06
CA LYS A 132 -12.19 -14.28 8.40
C LYS A 132 -12.27 -14.43 6.88
N ALA A 133 -12.46 -15.67 6.40
CA ALA A 133 -12.66 -15.95 4.99
C ALA A 133 -13.96 -15.30 4.46
N LEU A 134 -15.07 -15.41 5.20
CA LEU A 134 -16.32 -14.74 4.87
C LEU A 134 -16.14 -13.21 4.79
N GLY A 135 -15.42 -12.63 5.76
CA GLY A 135 -15.09 -11.20 5.74
C GLY A 135 -14.32 -10.77 4.49
N VAL A 136 -13.35 -11.57 4.04
CA VAL A 136 -12.63 -11.31 2.77
C VAL A 136 -13.59 -11.33 1.58
N VAL A 137 -14.49 -12.31 1.50
CA VAL A 137 -15.51 -12.40 0.43
C VAL A 137 -16.42 -11.16 0.44
N MET A 138 -16.87 -10.72 1.62
CA MET A 138 -17.71 -9.52 1.75
C MET A 138 -16.97 -8.25 1.32
N VAL A 139 -15.69 -8.10 1.68
CA VAL A 139 -14.86 -6.96 1.25
C VAL A 139 -14.69 -6.94 -0.26
N LEU A 140 -14.39 -8.10 -0.87
CA LEU A 140 -14.27 -8.22 -2.33
C LEU A 140 -15.60 -7.90 -3.03
N GLY A 141 -16.72 -8.41 -2.50
CA GLY A 141 -18.05 -8.08 -3.01
C GLY A 141 -18.35 -6.57 -2.93
N GLY A 142 -18.03 -5.92 -1.81
CA GLY A 142 -18.17 -4.48 -1.64
C GLY A 142 -17.35 -3.68 -2.67
N VAL A 143 -16.16 -4.15 -3.01
CA VAL A 143 -15.31 -3.53 -4.03
C VAL A 143 -15.89 -3.69 -5.42
N VAL A 144 -16.45 -4.85 -5.76
CA VAL A 144 -17.15 -5.05 -7.03
C VAL A 144 -18.31 -4.06 -7.15
N LEU A 145 -19.04 -3.80 -6.08
CA LEU A 145 -20.11 -2.79 -6.08
C LEU A 145 -19.55 -1.38 -6.28
N ILE A 146 -18.49 -1.00 -5.55
CA ILE A 146 -17.90 0.34 -5.66
C ILE A 146 -17.27 0.57 -7.06
N ALA A 147 -16.57 -0.44 -7.58
CA ALA A 147 -15.90 -0.38 -8.87
C ALA A 147 -16.87 -0.51 -10.05
N GLY A 148 -17.90 -1.34 -9.91
CA GLY A 148 -18.88 -1.65 -10.95
C GLY A 148 -19.97 -0.59 -11.13
N VAL A 149 -20.25 0.22 -10.10
CA VAL A 149 -21.27 1.30 -10.16
C VAL A 149 -20.73 2.58 -10.86
N GLY A 150 -19.52 2.56 -11.40
CA GLY A 150 -18.86 3.70 -12.07
C GLY A 150 -19.16 3.89 -13.57
N GLY A 151 -20.29 3.39 -14.08
CA GLY A 151 -20.77 3.75 -15.42
C GLY A 151 -21.19 5.21 -15.48
N GLY A 152 -20.30 6.09 -15.96
CA GLY A 152 -20.67 7.47 -16.31
C GLY A 152 -19.73 8.53 -15.75
N HIS A 153 -18.49 8.61 -16.24
CA HIS A 153 -17.82 9.90 -16.39
C HIS A 153 -17.43 10.02 -17.86
N ALA A 154 -18.21 10.79 -18.61
CA ALA A 154 -17.81 11.27 -19.92
C ALA A 154 -16.43 11.94 -19.80
N PRO A 155 -15.53 11.79 -20.79
CA PRO A 155 -14.25 12.45 -20.76
C PRO A 155 -14.48 13.96 -20.70
N ALA A 156 -13.88 14.63 -19.70
CA ALA A 156 -13.72 16.07 -19.74
C ALA A 156 -12.84 16.38 -20.95
N ALA A 157 -13.44 16.91 -22.00
CA ALA A 157 -12.72 17.47 -23.13
C ALA A 157 -11.91 18.68 -22.64
N ARG A 158 -10.58 18.54 -22.64
CA ARG A 158 -9.53 19.51 -23.05
C ARG A 158 -8.23 19.27 -22.28
#